data_AF-F1VXV5-F1
#
_entry.id   AF-F1VXV5-F1
#
_cell.length_a   1.000
_cell.length_b   1.000
_cell.length_c   1.000
_cell.angle_alpha   90.00
_cell.angle_beta   90.00
_cell.angle_gamma   90.00
#
_symmetry.space_group_name_H-M   'P 1'
#
loop_
_entity.id
_entity.type
_entity.pdbx_description
1 polymer ?
#
loop_
_entity_poly.entity_id
_entity_poly.type
_entity_poly.pdbx_seq_one_letter_code
_entity_poly.pdbx_strand_id
1 'polypeptide(L)'
;MQPAFVERLDAWELGEQAGMAIPPVMIYGDDVTHILTEEGIANLLLCRSDEEREQAVRGVAGYTPVGMARDRRMVENLRDRGVIRRADDIGVDKRLATRDLLAARTMKDLVRASGGLYNPPKRFRNW
;
A
#
# COMPACT_ATOMS: atom_id res chain seq x y z
N MET A 1 1.27 16.69 3.38
CA MET A 1 1.59 15.27 3.13
C MET A 1 1.50 15.07 1.63
N GLN A 2 2.55 14.55 0.98
CA GLN A 2 2.49 14.25 -0.46
C GLN A 2 1.75 12.91 -0.68
N PRO A 3 0.99 12.77 -1.76
CA PRO A 3 0.30 11.51 -2.06
C PRO A 3 1.32 10.42 -2.45
N ALA A 4 1.07 9.18 -2.02
CA ALA A 4 1.92 8.04 -2.39
C ALA A 4 1.74 7.62 -3.87
N PHE A 5 0.53 7.81 -4.41
CA PHE A 5 0.24 7.60 -5.83
C PHE A 5 0.31 8.94 -6.57
N VAL A 6 1.17 9.02 -7.58
CA VAL A 6 1.42 10.20 -8.41
C VAL A 6 1.35 9.84 -9.88
N GLU A 7 0.96 10.79 -10.73
CA GLU A 7 0.86 10.58 -12.19
C GLU A 7 2.25 10.44 -12.85
N ARG A 8 3.28 11.09 -12.29
CA ARG A 8 4.68 10.96 -12.72
C ARG A 8 5.57 10.84 -11.49
N LEU A 9 6.48 9.86 -11.51
CA LEU A 9 7.45 9.66 -10.45
C LEU A 9 8.52 10.77 -10.46
N ASP A 10 8.85 11.31 -9.29
CA ASP A 10 10.00 12.23 -9.10
C ASP A 10 11.32 11.61 -9.56
N ALA A 11 11.39 10.27 -9.60
CA ALA A 11 12.51 9.50 -10.14
C ALA A 11 12.89 9.90 -11.57
N TRP A 12 11.95 10.39 -12.37
CA TRP A 12 12.26 10.89 -13.71
C TRP A 12 13.14 12.14 -13.68
N GLU A 13 12.75 13.14 -12.89
CA GLU A 13 13.53 14.38 -12.74
C GLU A 13 14.89 14.11 -12.11
N LEU A 14 14.94 13.22 -11.12
CA LEU A 14 16.19 12.77 -10.51
C LEU A 14 17.11 12.08 -11.53
N GLY A 15 16.55 11.20 -12.36
CA GLY A 15 17.29 10.48 -13.39
C GLY A 15 17.93 11.44 -14.40
N GLU A 16 17.19 12.44 -14.86
CA GLU A 16 17.70 13.48 -15.77
C GLU A 16 18.81 14.31 -15.13
N GLN A 17 18.61 14.81 -13.90
CA GLN A 17 19.59 15.63 -13.19
C GLN A 17 20.88 14.87 -12.85
N ALA A 18 20.77 13.57 -12.59
CA ALA A 18 21.90 12.72 -12.26
C ALA A 18 22.58 12.07 -13.49
N GLY A 19 22.09 12.33 -14.70
CA GLY A 19 22.63 11.72 -15.93
C GLY A 19 22.45 10.21 -15.99
N MET A 20 21.39 9.67 -15.39
CA MET A 20 21.09 8.24 -15.42
C MET A 20 20.48 7.84 -16.77
N ALA A 21 20.82 6.65 -17.26
CA ALA A 21 20.24 6.13 -18.50
C ALA A 21 18.74 5.81 -18.38
N ILE A 22 18.28 5.49 -17.17
CA ILE A 22 16.89 5.17 -16.84
C ILE A 22 16.54 5.74 -15.45
N PRO A 23 15.26 6.06 -15.18
CA PRO A 23 14.85 6.52 -13.85
C PRO A 23 15.09 5.41 -12.80
N PRO A 24 15.51 5.76 -11.57
CA PRO A 24 15.74 4.81 -10.50
C PRO A 24 14.41 4.31 -9.90
N VAL A 25 13.81 3.33 -10.55
CA VAL A 25 12.60 2.63 -10.08
C VAL A 25 13.01 1.50 -9.15
N MET A 26 12.47 1.50 -7.92
CA MET A 26 12.80 0.47 -6.91
C MET A 26 12.12 -0.87 -7.20
N ILE A 27 10.85 -0.85 -7.59
CA ILE A 27 10.05 -2.02 -7.95
C ILE A 27 9.27 -1.66 -9.21
N TYR A 28 9.47 -2.41 -10.27
CA TYR A 28 8.76 -2.18 -11.53
C TYR A 28 7.31 -2.62 -11.43
N GLY A 29 6.44 -1.90 -12.15
CA GLY A 29 4.99 -2.09 -12.06
C GLY A 29 4.56 -3.50 -12.46
N ASP A 30 5.25 -4.15 -13.38
CA ASP A 30 5.05 -5.53 -13.88
C ASP A 30 5.46 -6.61 -12.88
N ASP A 31 6.44 -6.35 -12.00
CA ASP A 31 6.85 -7.27 -10.92
C ASP A 31 5.89 -7.25 -9.72
N VAL A 32 5.01 -6.25 -9.62
CA VAL A 32 4.06 -6.13 -8.51
C VAL A 32 2.90 -7.11 -8.70
N THR A 33 2.66 -7.96 -7.71
CA THR A 33 1.50 -8.88 -7.74
C THR A 33 0.31 -8.32 -7.00
N HIS A 34 0.55 -7.54 -5.94
CA HIS A 34 -0.48 -6.98 -5.07
C HIS A 34 -0.12 -5.55 -4.67
N ILE A 35 -1.11 -4.67 -4.68
CA ILE A 35 -1.04 -3.36 -4.02
C ILE A 35 -2.03 -3.38 -2.87
N LEU A 36 -1.57 -3.06 -1.67
CA LEU A 36 -2.38 -2.98 -0.46
C LEU A 36 -2.39 -1.53 0.04
N THR A 37 -3.58 -0.99 0.25
CA THR A 37 -3.82 0.34 0.84
C THR A 37 -4.95 0.26 1.88
N GLU A 38 -5.24 1.37 2.54
CA GLU A 38 -6.42 1.51 3.41
C GLU A 38 -7.76 1.42 2.66
N GLU A 39 -7.75 1.61 1.33
CA GLU A 39 -8.93 1.48 0.47
C GLU A 39 -9.25 0.03 0.12
N GLY A 40 -8.23 -0.83 0.05
CA GLY A 40 -8.34 -2.23 -0.29
C GLY A 40 -7.06 -2.83 -0.89
N ILE A 41 -7.23 -3.98 -1.54
CA ILE A 41 -6.19 -4.75 -2.21
C ILE A 41 -6.50 -4.78 -3.71
N ALA A 42 -5.48 -4.53 -4.54
CA ALA A 42 -5.52 -4.80 -5.98
C ALA A 42 -4.62 -6.03 -6.29
N ASN A 43 -5.23 -7.12 -6.71
CA ASN A 43 -4.61 -8.38 -7.11
C ASN A 43 -4.22 -8.32 -8.60
N LEU A 44 -3.07 -7.72 -8.91
CA LEU A 44 -2.68 -7.37 -10.27
C LEU A 44 -2.44 -8.58 -11.18
N LEU A 45 -2.18 -9.76 -10.61
CA LEU A 45 -2.07 -11.03 -11.35
C LEU A 45 -3.41 -11.49 -11.97
N LEU A 46 -4.54 -10.96 -11.51
CA LEU A 46 -5.88 -11.27 -12.05
C LEU A 46 -6.30 -10.33 -13.20
N CYS A 47 -5.51 -9.28 -13.45
CA CYS A 47 -5.72 -8.35 -14.56
C CYS A 47 -5.35 -9.03 -15.88
N ARG A 48 -6.13 -8.73 -16.92
CA ARG A 48 -5.97 -9.31 -18.27
C ARG A 48 -5.34 -8.35 -19.27
N SER A 49 -5.19 -7.08 -18.89
CA SER A 49 -4.63 -6.02 -19.71
C SER A 49 -3.98 -4.94 -18.84
N ASP A 50 -3.15 -4.11 -19.46
CA ASP A 50 -2.56 -2.95 -18.80
C ASP A 50 -3.63 -1.93 -18.38
N GLU A 51 -4.72 -1.81 -19.14
CA GLU A 51 -5.86 -0.96 -18.78
C GLU A 51 -6.56 -1.47 -17.50
N GLU A 52 -6.79 -2.79 -17.39
CA GLU A 52 -7.29 -3.39 -16.14
C GLU A 52 -6.34 -3.16 -14.97
N ARG A 53 -5.03 -3.29 -15.22
CA ARG A 53 -3.99 -3.05 -14.21
C ARG A 53 -4.00 -1.60 -13.75
N GLU A 54 -4.07 -0.64 -14.67
CA GLU A 54 -4.19 0.78 -14.35
C GLU A 54 -5.42 1.06 -13.50
N GLN A 55 -6.60 0.58 -13.93
CA GLN A 55 -7.84 0.81 -13.18
C GLN A 55 -7.87 0.07 -11.83
N ALA A 56 -7.19 -1.09 -11.72
CA ALA A 56 -7.00 -1.77 -10.44
C ALA A 56 -6.17 -0.91 -9.47
N VAL A 57 -5.06 -0.33 -9.95
CA VAL A 57 -4.22 0.61 -9.17
C VAL A 57 -5.04 1.83 -8.75
N ARG A 58 -5.71 2.50 -9.70
CA ARG A 58 -6.55 3.67 -9.41
C ARG A 58 -7.68 3.34 -8.44
N GLY A 59 -8.24 2.13 -8.52
CA GLY A 59 -9.32 1.64 -7.66
C GLY A 59 -8.94 1.53 -6.17
N VAL A 60 -7.65 1.40 -5.84
CA VAL A 60 -7.13 1.34 -4.46
C VAL A 60 -6.29 2.56 -4.06
N ALA A 61 -6.14 3.56 -4.94
CA ALA A 61 -5.30 4.73 -4.71
C ALA A 61 -5.99 5.89 -3.95
N GLY A 62 -7.18 5.67 -3.38
CA GLY A 62 -7.88 6.64 -2.53
C GLY A 62 -8.21 7.97 -3.22
N TYR A 63 -8.11 9.05 -2.45
CA TYR A 63 -8.37 10.43 -2.92
C TYR A 63 -7.12 11.12 -3.50
N THR A 64 -6.16 10.35 -4.00
CA THR A 64 -5.04 10.92 -4.77
C THR A 64 -5.48 11.34 -6.17
N PRO A 65 -4.73 12.20 -6.89
CA PRO A 65 -5.01 12.50 -8.30
C PRO A 65 -5.18 11.24 -9.15
N VAL A 66 -4.29 10.25 -8.94
CA VAL A 66 -4.35 8.93 -9.60
C VAL A 66 -5.66 8.22 -9.30
N GLY A 67 -6.05 8.15 -8.02
CA GLY A 67 -7.28 7.46 -7.60
C GLY A 67 -8.56 8.17 -8.01
N MET A 68 -8.55 9.49 -8.15
CA MET A 68 -9.71 10.28 -8.58
C MET A 68 -10.01 10.12 -10.08
N ALA A 69 -9.01 9.76 -10.89
CA ALA A 69 -9.18 9.50 -12.33
C ALA A 69 -9.66 8.08 -12.66
N ARG A 70 -10.10 7.30 -11.66
CA ARG A 70 -10.66 5.95 -11.89
C ARG A 70 -11.96 5.99 -12.68
N ASP A 71 -12.15 5.01 -13.56
CA ASP A 71 -13.46 4.67 -14.09
C ASP A 71 -14.21 3.84 -13.03
N ARG A 72 -15.31 4.39 -12.52
CA ARG A 72 -16.10 3.76 -11.45
C ARG A 72 -16.69 2.42 -11.89
N ARG A 73 -17.20 2.33 -13.12
CA ARG A 73 -17.82 1.11 -13.64
C ARG A 73 -16.78 0.01 -13.86
N MET A 74 -15.61 0.38 -14.36
CA MET A 74 -14.51 -0.57 -14.52
C MET A 74 -14.03 -1.08 -13.15
N VAL A 75 -13.87 -0.19 -12.17
CA VAL A 75 -13.50 -0.56 -10.80
C VAL A 75 -14.54 -1.48 -10.14
N GLU A 76 -15.84 -1.23 -10.33
CA GLU A 76 -16.90 -2.13 -9.86
C GLU A 76 -16.78 -3.51 -10.49
N ASN A 77 -16.61 -3.60 -11.82
CA ASN A 77 -16.40 -4.87 -12.50
C ASN A 77 -15.12 -5.60 -12.03
N LEU A 78 -14.03 -4.86 -11.75
CA LEU A 78 -12.81 -5.42 -11.19
C LEU A 78 -13.02 -5.95 -9.76
N ARG A 79 -13.85 -5.28 -8.95
CA ARG A 79 -14.23 -5.73 -7.62
C ARG A 79 -15.08 -7.00 -7.67
N ASP A 80 -16.06 -7.07 -8.56
CA ASP A 80 -16.90 -8.26 -8.76
C ASP A 80 -16.07 -9.51 -9.13
N ARG A 81 -14.99 -9.30 -9.89
CA ARG A 81 -14.03 -10.34 -10.27
C ARG A 81 -13.02 -10.69 -9.18
N GLY A 82 -13.03 -9.99 -8.05
CA GLY A 82 -12.05 -10.13 -6.98
C GLY A 82 -10.64 -9.63 -7.34
N VAL A 83 -10.49 -8.88 -8.45
CA VAL A 83 -9.25 -8.16 -8.77
C VAL A 83 -9.04 -7.07 -7.73
N ILE A 84 -10.11 -6.35 -7.35
CA ILE A 84 -10.10 -5.43 -6.22
C ILE A 84 -10.85 -6.09 -5.06
N ARG A 85 -10.31 -6.01 -3.85
CA ARG A 85 -10.99 -6.41 -2.61
C ARG A 85 -10.91 -5.31 -1.58
N ARG A 86 -12.05 -4.82 -1.12
CA ARG A 86 -12.17 -3.90 0.02
C ARG A 86 -12.20 -4.68 1.33
N ALA A 87 -12.01 -3.99 2.45
CA ALA A 87 -12.08 -4.60 3.78
C ALA A 87 -13.38 -5.41 3.99
N ASP A 88 -14.52 -4.85 3.60
CA ASP A 88 -15.83 -5.52 3.75
C ASP A 88 -15.94 -6.78 2.86
N ASP A 89 -15.27 -6.81 1.70
CA ASP A 89 -15.27 -7.97 0.79
C ASP A 89 -14.54 -9.19 1.38
N ILE A 90 -13.72 -8.97 2.41
CA ILE A 90 -12.98 -10.01 3.13
C ILE A 90 -13.46 -10.15 4.59
N GLY A 91 -14.62 -9.57 4.92
CA GLY A 91 -15.21 -9.67 6.26
C GLY A 91 -14.49 -8.86 7.35
N VAL A 92 -13.73 -7.83 6.97
CA VAL A 92 -13.01 -6.95 7.91
C VAL A 92 -13.79 -5.66 8.11
N ASP A 93 -14.32 -5.45 9.33
CA ASP A 93 -14.88 -4.17 9.74
C ASP A 93 -13.76 -3.18 10.13
N LYS A 94 -13.58 -2.13 9.33
CA LYS A 94 -12.53 -1.12 9.53
C LYS A 94 -12.58 -0.45 10.90
N ARG A 95 -13.76 -0.38 11.54
CA ARG A 95 -13.93 0.23 12.87
C ARG A 95 -13.26 -0.58 13.98
N LEU A 96 -13.04 -1.87 13.75
CA LEU A 96 -12.35 -2.77 14.68
C LEU A 96 -10.83 -2.70 14.56
N ALA A 97 -10.29 -2.04 13.53
CA ALA A 97 -8.85 -1.89 13.31
C ALA A 97 -8.24 -0.84 14.27
N THR A 98 -8.23 -1.14 15.56
CA THR A 98 -7.69 -0.27 16.61
C THR A 98 -6.35 -0.80 17.14
N ARG A 99 -5.65 0.03 17.94
CA ARG A 99 -4.41 -0.36 18.61
C ARG A 99 -4.59 -1.52 19.61
N ASP A 100 -5.81 -1.85 19.97
CA ASP A 100 -6.10 -2.95 20.92
C ASP A 100 -5.89 -4.33 20.30
N LEU A 101 -5.82 -4.44 18.97
CA LEU A 101 -5.44 -5.67 18.27
C LEU A 101 -3.92 -5.94 18.32
N LEU A 102 -3.09 -4.99 18.74
CA LEU A 102 -1.64 -5.19 18.85
C LEU A 102 -1.31 -6.06 20.06
N ALA A 103 -0.63 -7.19 19.83
CA ALA A 103 -0.18 -8.09 20.90
C ALA A 103 0.77 -7.40 21.91
N ALA A 104 1.51 -6.41 21.45
CA ALA A 104 2.36 -5.52 22.26
C ALA A 104 2.13 -4.08 21.79
N ARG A 105 1.70 -3.18 22.69
CA ARG A 105 1.36 -1.79 22.35
C ARG A 105 2.51 -0.83 22.59
N THR A 106 3.50 -1.26 23.36
CA THR A 106 4.67 -0.49 23.74
C THR A 106 5.95 -1.33 23.62
N MET A 107 7.08 -0.65 23.59
CA MET A 107 8.40 -1.29 23.61
C MET A 107 8.64 -2.07 24.92
N LYS A 108 8.07 -1.60 26.05
CA LYS A 108 8.07 -2.32 27.32
C LYS A 108 7.31 -3.65 27.24
N ASP A 109 6.20 -3.68 26.52
CA ASP A 109 5.43 -4.92 26.28
C ASP A 109 6.28 -5.93 25.49
N LEU A 110 7.05 -5.48 24.49
CA LEU A 110 7.98 -6.34 23.75
C LEU A 110 9.08 -6.92 24.65
N VAL A 111 9.69 -6.11 25.52
CA VAL A 111 10.68 -6.59 26.50
C VAL A 111 10.07 -7.64 27.43
N ARG A 112 8.85 -7.39 27.93
CA ARG A 112 8.13 -8.34 28.78
C ARG A 112 7.81 -9.64 28.04
N ALA A 113 7.32 -9.55 26.80
CA ALA A 113 7.01 -10.70 25.96
C ALA A 113 8.26 -11.55 25.66
N SER A 114 9.43 -10.92 25.58
CA SER A 114 10.72 -11.62 25.42
C SER A 114 11.27 -12.26 26.69
N GLY A 115 10.60 -12.12 27.85
CA GLY A 115 11.15 -12.56 29.14
C GLY A 115 12.41 -11.78 29.58
N GLY A 116 12.59 -10.56 29.08
CA GLY A 116 13.79 -9.74 29.33
C GLY A 116 14.98 -10.01 28.41
N LEU A 117 14.85 -10.92 27.43
CA LEU A 117 15.92 -11.23 26.47
C LEU A 117 16.13 -10.10 25.45
N TYR A 118 15.08 -9.36 25.12
CA TYR A 118 15.16 -8.23 24.21
C TYR A 118 15.66 -6.99 24.95
N ASN A 119 16.82 -6.49 24.54
CA ASN A 119 17.48 -5.31 25.10
C ASN A 119 17.45 -4.13 24.11
N PRO A 120 16.36 -3.35 24.04
CA PRO A 120 16.20 -2.32 23.02
C PRO A 120 17.27 -1.23 23.11
N PRO A 121 17.65 -0.59 22.00
CA PRO A 121 18.55 0.58 22.01
C PRO A 121 18.05 1.70 22.93
N LYS A 122 18.97 2.50 23.49
CA LYS A 122 18.65 3.58 24.44
C LYS A 122 17.54 4.52 23.96
N ARG A 123 17.53 4.88 22.67
CA ARG A 123 16.52 5.77 22.07
C ARG A 123 15.08 5.28 22.21
N PHE A 124 14.88 3.99 22.47
CA PHE A 124 13.55 3.40 22.66
C PHE A 124 13.22 3.12 24.12
N ARG A 125 14.17 3.22 25.05
CA ARG A 125 13.97 3.02 26.49
C ARG A 125 13.41 4.27 27.16
N ASN A 126 12.25 4.72 26.70
CA ASN A 126 11.51 5.81 27.34
C ASN A 126 10.35 5.20 28.14
N TRP A 127 10.67 4.59 29.27
CA TRP A 127 9.71 4.15 30.31
C TRP A 127 10.42 3.93 31.65
#